data_AF-A0A1Q3SRZ9-F1
#
_entry.id   AF-A0A1Q3SRZ9-F1
#
_cell.length_a   1.000
_cell.length_b   1.000
_cell.length_c   1.000
_cell.angle_alpha   90.00
_cell.angle_beta   90.00
_cell.angle_gamma   90.00
#
_symmetry.space_group_name_H-M   'P 1'
#
loop_
_entity.id
_entity.type
_entity.pdbx_description
1 polymer ?
#
loop_
_entity_poly.entity_id
_entity_poly.type
_entity_poly.pdbx_seq_one_letter_code
_entity_poly.pdbx_strand_id
1 'polypeptide(L)' 'MSEEMDRESIIKAVDEILRTHNLPVDKEDYEWMVNNYPKIREMVGKLRIPEARYVSPALVFSPL' A
#
# COMPACT_ATOMS: atom_id res chain seq x y z
N MET A 1 14.24 -13.74 4.64
CA MET A 1 13.54 -14.29 3.48
C MET A 1 12.29 -13.44 3.30
N SER A 2 12.22 -12.63 2.25
CA SER A 2 11.00 -11.86 1.96
C SER A 2 9.95 -12.86 1.52
N GLU A 3 8.86 -13.01 2.26
CA GLU A 3 7.69 -13.76 1.78
C GLU A 3 7.16 -13.02 0.55
N GLU A 4 7.54 -13.53 -0.62
CA GLU A 4 7.00 -13.13 -1.90
C GLU A 4 5.51 -13.46 -1.86
N MET A 5 4.66 -12.43 -1.78
CA MET A 5 3.22 -12.66 -1.83
C MET A 5 2.88 -13.21 -3.21
N ASP A 6 2.17 -14.33 -3.23
CA ASP A 6 1.65 -14.86 -4.47
C ASP A 6 0.68 -13.86 -5.14
N ARG A 7 0.58 -13.95 -6.46
CA ARG A 7 -0.23 -13.02 -7.26
C ARG A 7 -1.71 -13.07 -6.88
N GLU A 8 -2.21 -14.23 -6.47
CA GLU A 8 -3.61 -14.41 -6.06
C GLU A 8 -3.93 -13.64 -4.77
N SER A 9 -3.00 -13.63 -3.82
CA SER A 9 -3.08 -12.87 -2.58
C SER A 9 -3.05 -11.37 -2.84
N ILE A 10 -2.27 -10.92 -3.81
CA ILE A 10 -2.25 -9.51 -4.24
C ILE A 10 -3.59 -9.12 -4.84
N ILE A 11 -4.12 -9.92 -5.77
CA ILE A 11 -5.43 -9.70 -6.39
C ILE A 11 -6.51 -9.59 -5.32
N LYS A 12 -6.56 -10.55 -4.39
CA LYS A 12 -7.53 -10.55 -3.30
C LYS A 12 -7.44 -9.30 -2.42
N ALA A 13 -6.22 -8.86 -2.09
CA ALA A 13 -6.00 -7.65 -1.29
C ALA A 13 -6.44 -6.38 -2.04
N VAL A 14 -6.15 -6.27 -3.34
CA VAL A 14 -6.59 -5.16 -4.18
C VAL A 14 -8.13 -5.13 -4.25
N ASP A 15 -8.76 -6.26 -4.56
CA ASP A 15 -10.22 -6.37 -4.64
C ASP A 15 -10.91 -5.99 -3.33
N GLU A 16 -10.36 -6.44 -2.20
CA GLU A 16 -10.89 -6.12 -0.88
C GLU A 16 -10.83 -4.62 -0.57
N ILE A 17 -9.70 -3.96 -0.88
CA ILE A 17 -9.54 -2.51 -0.69
C ILE A 17 -10.49 -1.72 -1.58
N LEU A 18 -10.55 -2.05 -2.87
CA LEU A 18 -11.41 -1.36 -3.83
C LEU A 18 -12.88 -1.46 -3.44
N ARG A 19 -13.31 -2.65 -3.00
CA ARG A 19 -14.67 -2.89 -2.51
C ARG A 19 -14.94 -2.14 -1.19
N THR A 20 -14.04 -2.21 -0.23
CA THR A 20 -14.22 -1.60 1.10
C THR A 20 -14.34 -0.09 1.02
N HIS A 21 -13.60 0.54 0.11
CA HIS A 21 -13.60 1.99 -0.09
C HIS A 21 -14.49 2.45 -1.26
N ASN A 22 -15.21 1.52 -1.90
CA ASN A 22 -16.09 1.77 -3.04
C ASN A 22 -15.43 2.63 -4.14
N LEU A 23 -14.18 2.29 -4.46
CA LEU A 23 -13.35 3.05 -5.40
C LEU A 23 -13.66 2.59 -6.83
N PRO A 24 -14.14 3.49 -7.71
CA PRO A 24 -14.26 3.18 -9.12
C PRO A 24 -12.86 3.19 -9.72
N VAL A 25 -12.43 2.05 -10.25
CA VAL A 25 -11.13 1.89 -10.90
C VAL A 25 -11.37 1.19 -12.22
N ASP A 26 -10.74 1.68 -13.29
CA ASP A 26 -10.83 1.04 -14.59
C ASP A 26 -9.90 -0.19 -14.67
N LYS A 27 -9.97 -0.90 -15.80
CA LYS A 27 -9.18 -2.12 -15.99
C LYS A 27 -7.68 -1.84 -16.02
N GLU A 28 -7.26 -0.72 -16.61
CA GLU A 28 -5.85 -0.39 -16.78
C GLU A 28 -5.21 -0.08 -15.42
N ASP A 29 -5.87 0.76 -14.62
CA ASP A 29 -5.44 1.09 -13.27
C ASP A 29 -5.42 -0.14 -12.36
N TYR A 30 -6.42 -1.02 -12.48
CA TYR A 30 -6.46 -2.27 -11.73
C TYR A 30 -5.26 -3.17 -12.06
N GLU A 31 -4.99 -3.40 -13.35
CA GLU A 31 -3.85 -4.19 -13.79
C GLU A 31 -2.52 -3.56 -13.35
N TRP A 32 -2.44 -2.23 -13.39
CA TRP A 32 -1.29 -1.50 -12.89
C TRP A 32 -1.07 -1.74 -11.38
N MET A 33 -2.13 -1.69 -10.56
CA MET A 33 -2.03 -1.92 -9.12
C MET A 33 -1.53 -3.33 -8.80
N VAL A 34 -2.11 -4.35 -9.43
CA VAL A 34 -1.71 -5.76 -9.21
C VAL A 34 -0.25 -5.99 -9.62
N ASN A 35 0.18 -5.43 -10.75
CA ASN A 35 1.53 -5.63 -11.28
C ASN A 35 2.60 -4.84 -10.52
N ASN A 36 2.26 -3.67 -9.97
CA ASN A 36 3.23 -2.79 -9.28
C ASN A 36 3.23 -2.96 -7.76
N TYR A 37 2.27 -3.68 -7.18
CA TYR A 37 2.22 -3.92 -5.73
C TYR A 37 3.55 -4.47 -5.14
N PRO A 38 4.25 -5.43 -5.76
CA PRO A 38 5.54 -5.90 -5.22
C PRO A 38 6.58 -4.79 -5.10
N LYS A 39 6.67 -3.91 -6.09
CA LYS A 39 7.59 -2.76 -6.10
C LYS A 39 7.23 -1.74 -5.02
N ILE A 40 5.93 -1.43 -4.90
CA ILE A 40 5.43 -0.51 -3.87
C ILE A 40 5.73 -1.08 -2.48
N ARG A 41 5.49 -2.37 -2.26
CA ARG A 41 5.78 -3.05 -0.99
C ARG A 41 7.26 -3.01 -0.64
N GLU A 42 8.15 -3.23 -1.60
CA GLU A 42 9.60 -3.10 -1.40
C GLU A 42 9.99 -1.67 -1.00
N MET A 43 9.45 -0.67 -1.69
CA MET A 43 9.69 0.74 -1.37
C MET A 43 9.20 1.10 0.04
N VAL A 44 7.99 0.70 0.40
CA VAL A 44 7.44 0.90 1.75
C VAL A 44 8.28 0.19 2.80
N GLY A 45 8.78 -1.02 2.50
CA GLY A 45 9.69 -1.75 3.37
C GLY A 45 10.98 -0.97 3.66
N LYS A 46 11.55 -0.28 2.67
CA LYS A 46 12.74 0.58 2.83
C LYS A 46 12.43 1.88 3.60
N LEU A 47 11.19 2.37 3.54
CA LEU A 47 10.74 3.55 4.29
C LEU A 47 10.44 3.24 5.76
N ARG A 48 10.28 1.96 6.15
CA ARG A 48 10.13 1.57 7.55
C ARG A 48 11.47 1.66 8.28
N ILE A 49 11.77 2.83 8.85
CA ILE A 49 12.94 3.05 9.71
C ILE A 49 12.61 2.51 11.12
N PRO A 50 13.31 1.47 11.62
CA PRO A 50 12.97 0.82 12.90
C PRO A 50 13.08 1.73 14.14
N GLU A 51 13.91 2.78 14.08
CA GLU A 51 14.30 3.59 15.24
C GLU A 51 13.79 5.03 15.19
N ALA A 52 13.21 5.47 14.06
CA ALA A 52 12.44 6.70 14.05
C ALA A 52 11.01 6.37 14.50
N ARG A 53 10.84 6.12 15.81
CA ARG A 53 9.56 6.46 16.44
C ARG A 53 9.33 7.91 16.06
N TYR A 54 8.34 8.17 15.21
CA TYR A 54 7.95 9.52 14.82
C TYR A 54 7.80 10.33 16.11
N VAL A 55 8.80 11.13 16.45
CA VAL A 55 8.75 11.99 17.64
C VAL A 55 7.66 13.05 17.42
N SER A 56 7.32 13.32 16.16
CA SER A 56 6.13 14.00 15.68
C SER A 56 5.96 13.68 14.19
N PRO A 57 4.75 13.56 13.62
CA PRO A 57 4.57 13.61 12.17
C PRO A 57 5.11 14.95 11.64
N ALA A 58 5.62 14.95 10.40
CA ALA A 58 6.22 16.14 9.79
C ALA A 58 5.22 17.31 9.66
N LEU A 59 3.92 17.02 9.67
CA LEU A 59 2.84 17.99 9.74
C LEU A 59 1.82 17.53 10.79
N VAL A 60 1.62 18.36 11.81
CA VAL A 60 0.53 18.23 12.79
C VAL A 60 -0.46 19.36 12.49
N PHE A 61 -1.67 19.03 12.06
CA PHE A 61 -2.75 20.01 11.99
C PHE A 61 -3.42 20.10 13.37
N SER A 62 -3.26 21.24 14.03
CA SER A 62 -4.01 21.53 15.26
C SER A 62 -5.47 21.85 14.89
N PRO A 63 -6.47 21.23 15.54
CA PRO A 63 -7.85 21.63 15.35
C PRO A 63 -8.05 23.07 15.87
N LEU A 64 -8.79 23.88 15.11
CA LEU A 64 -9.27 25.21 15.51
C LEU A 64 -10.38 25.09 16.57
#